data_AF-A0A3N0CA16-F1
#
_entry.id   AF-A0A3N0CA16-F1
#
_cell.length_a   1.000
_cell.length_b   1.000
_cell.length_c   1.000
_cell.angle_alpha   90.00
_cell.angle_beta   90.00
_cell.angle_gamma   90.00
#
_symmetry.space_group_name_H-M   'P 1'
#
loop_
_entity.id
_entity.type
_entity.pdbx_description
1 polymer ?
#
loop_
_entity_poly.entity_id
_entity_poly.type
_entity_poly.pdbx_seq_one_letter_code
_entity_poly.pdbx_strand_id
1 'polypeptide(L)'
;MTIELAGAGPESLTADAASACLSRSGEVQELASRVAACAENVDAALAQLARLELQTWQSPAGRAYRTALSFQAASLRSSRNALQDAAAVVLRHARHVVLSSGRPGY
;
A
#
# COMPACT_ATOMS: atom_id res chain seq x y z
N MET A 1 -55.37 3.43 -1.66
CA MET A 1 -54.00 3.96 -1.48
C MET A 1 -53.06 2.78 -1.66
N THR A 2 -52.67 2.53 -2.91
CA THR A 2 -51.88 1.36 -3.30
C THR A 2 -50.44 1.84 -3.44
N ILE A 3 -49.56 1.34 -2.59
CA ILE A 3 -48.12 1.59 -2.72
C ILE A 3 -47.61 0.55 -3.71
N GLU A 4 -47.39 0.99 -4.95
CA GLU A 4 -46.62 0.24 -5.93
C GLU A 4 -45.17 0.17 -5.44
N LEU A 5 -44.75 -1.03 -5.02
CA LEU A 5 -43.35 -1.39 -4.87
C LEU A 5 -42.77 -1.49 -6.27
N ALA A 6 -42.24 -0.36 -6.78
CA ALA A 6 -41.42 -0.35 -7.98
C ALA A 6 -40.25 -1.32 -7.76
N GLY A 7 -40.34 -2.49 -8.38
CA GLY A 7 -39.25 -3.46 -8.41
C GLY A 7 -38.03 -2.81 -9.02
N ALA A 8 -36.96 -2.70 -8.23
CA ALA A 8 -35.64 -2.33 -8.73
C ALA A 8 -35.28 -3.27 -9.89
N GLY A 9 -35.31 -2.76 -11.11
CA GLY A 9 -34.97 -3.53 -12.30
C GLY A 9 -33.53 -4.05 -12.22
N PRO A 10 -33.17 -5.10 -12.97
CA PRO A 10 -31.80 -5.62 -13.00
C PRO A 10 -30.76 -4.52 -13.30
N GLU A 11 -31.13 -3.50 -14.07
CA GLU A 11 -30.28 -2.35 -14.38
C GLU A 11 -29.91 -1.51 -13.14
N SER A 12 -30.85 -1.26 -12.21
CA SER A 12 -30.54 -0.50 -10.98
C SER A 12 -29.66 -1.30 -10.02
N LEU A 13 -29.88 -2.61 -9.91
CA LEU A 13 -29.02 -3.50 -9.11
C LEU A 13 -27.57 -3.55 -9.66
N THR A 14 -27.40 -3.53 -10.98
CA THR A 14 -26.06 -3.47 -11.59
C THR A 14 -25.37 -2.11 -11.40
N ALA A 15 -26.12 -1.01 -11.43
CA ALA A 15 -25.59 0.32 -11.16
C ALA A 15 -25.11 0.47 -9.71
N ASP A 16 -25.87 -0.06 -8.74
CA ASP A 16 -25.50 -0.07 -7.33
C ASP A 16 -24.26 -0.95 -7.07
N ALA A 17 -24.20 -2.14 -7.69
CA ALA A 17 -23.04 -3.01 -7.61
C ALA A 17 -21.78 -2.36 -8.22
N ALA A 18 -21.92 -1.70 -9.38
CA ALA A 18 -20.83 -0.97 -10.01
C ALA A 18 -20.32 0.18 -9.13
N SER A 19 -21.23 0.95 -8.51
CA SER A 19 -20.90 2.02 -7.56
C SER A 19 -20.14 1.48 -6.33
N ALA A 20 -20.62 0.37 -5.74
CA ALA A 20 -19.95 -0.27 -4.61
C ALA A 20 -18.54 -0.80 -4.97
N CYS A 21 -18.34 -1.34 -6.17
CA CYS A 21 -17.03 -1.76 -6.66
C CYS A 21 -16.08 -0.56 -6.88
N LEU A 22 -16.58 0.55 -7.42
CA LEU A 22 -15.81 1.78 -7.58
C LEU A 22 -15.38 2.36 -6.23
N SER A 23 -16.29 2.43 -5.25
CA SER A 23 -15.99 2.88 -3.89
C SER A 23 -14.90 2.03 -3.26
N ARG A 24 -15.04 0.70 -3.30
CA ARG A 24 -14.05 -0.23 -2.74
C ARG A 24 -12.70 -0.13 -3.44
N SER A 25 -12.68 0.04 -4.76
CA SER A 25 -11.44 0.26 -5.50
C SER A 25 -10.77 1.58 -5.08
N GLY A 26 -11.54 2.63 -4.80
CA GLY A 26 -11.02 3.90 -4.28
C GLY A 26 -10.33 3.73 -2.93
N GLU A 27 -10.98 3.07 -1.97
CA GLU A 27 -10.42 2.77 -0.64
C GLU A 27 -9.12 1.96 -0.73
N VAL A 28 -9.07 0.96 -1.62
CA VAL A 28 -7.89 0.12 -1.83
C VAL A 28 -6.73 0.91 -2.48
N GLN A 29 -7.04 1.86 -3.38
CA GLN A 29 -6.04 2.76 -3.96
C GLN A 29 -5.49 3.75 -2.92
N GLU A 30 -6.33 4.26 -2.02
CA GLU A 30 -5.88 5.10 -0.90
C GLU A 30 -4.97 4.32 0.06
N LEU A 31 -5.33 3.07 0.39
CA LEU A 31 -4.45 2.23 1.19
C LEU A 31 -3.09 2.05 0.53
N ALA A 32 -3.05 1.78 -0.77
CA ALA A 32 -1.81 1.63 -1.50
C ALA A 32 -0.96 2.91 -1.50
N SER A 33 -1.57 4.09 -1.62
CA SER A 33 -0.84 5.36 -1.56
C SER A 33 -0.23 5.60 -0.17
N ARG A 34 -0.94 5.25 0.89
CA ARG A 34 -0.44 5.31 2.27
C ARG A 34 0.73 4.35 2.51
N VAL A 35 0.65 3.13 1.97
CA VAL A 35 1.75 2.15 2.04
C VAL A 35 2.98 2.65 1.27
N ALA A 36 2.78 3.24 0.08
CA ALA A 36 3.87 3.84 -0.68
C ALA A 36 4.53 5.00 0.10
N ALA A 37 3.73 5.90 0.68
CA ALA A 37 4.26 6.98 1.51
C ALA A 37 5.03 6.47 2.74
N CYS A 38 4.60 5.34 3.32
CA CYS A 38 5.35 4.68 4.39
C CYS A 38 6.73 4.21 3.92
N ALA A 39 6.83 3.62 2.72
CA ALA A 39 8.11 3.23 2.13
C ALA A 39 9.06 4.42 1.91
N GLU A 40 8.54 5.56 1.43
CA GLU A 40 9.32 6.79 1.28
C GLU A 40 9.84 7.33 2.62
N ASN A 41 9.03 7.24 3.68
CA ASN A 41 9.47 7.61 5.03
C ASN A 41 10.62 6.71 5.54
N VAL A 42 10.61 5.42 5.19
CA VAL A 42 11.71 4.50 5.52
C VAL A 42 12.98 4.87 4.75
N ASP A 43 12.87 5.28 3.49
CA ASP A 43 14.02 5.77 2.71
C ASP A 43 14.62 7.04 3.32
N ALA A 44 13.78 7.97 3.79
CA ALA A 44 14.25 9.15 4.52
C ALA A 44 14.97 8.78 5.82
N ALA A 45 14.46 7.80 6.58
CA ALA A 45 15.10 7.30 7.79
C ALA A 45 16.46 6.64 7.49
N LEU A 46 16.56 5.85 6.41
CA LEU A 46 17.82 5.25 5.96
C LEU A 46 18.86 6.31 5.60
N ALA A 47 18.44 7.37 4.89
CA ALA A 47 19.31 8.49 4.57
C ALA A 47 19.81 9.24 5.81
N GLN A 48 18.97 9.37 6.84
CA GLN A 48 19.38 9.93 8.14
C GLN A 48 20.38 9.03 8.88
N LEU A 49 20.13 7.71 8.90
CA LEU A 49 21.06 6.77 9.54
C LEU A 49 22.45 6.81 8.91
N ALA A 50 22.53 6.90 7.58
CA ALA A 50 23.81 7.03 6.87
C ALA A 50 24.58 8.31 7.27
N ARG A 51 23.89 9.40 7.61
CA ARG A 51 24.53 10.63 8.13
C ARG A 51 25.05 10.49 9.55
N LEU A 52 24.44 9.61 10.35
CA LEU A 52 24.85 9.34 11.73
C LEU A 52 26.00 8.34 11.82
N GLU A 53 26.47 7.79 10.70
CA GLU A 53 27.64 6.91 10.69
C GLU A 53 28.86 7.67 11.22
N LEU A 54 29.25 7.37 12.46
CA LEU A 54 30.42 7.89 13.14
C LEU A 54 31.71 7.30 12.56
N GLN A 55 32.00 7.60 11.29
CA GLN A 55 33.07 6.98 10.51
C GLN A 55 34.47 7.26 11.09
N THR A 56 34.64 8.39 11.78
CA THR A 56 35.91 8.77 12.41
C THR A 56 36.18 8.04 13.73
N TRP A 57 35.18 7.38 14.31
CA TRP A 57 35.33 6.64 15.57
C TRP A 57 35.91 5.24 15.34
N GLN A 58 37.22 5.11 15.52
CA GLN A 58 37.99 3.91 15.16
C GLN A 58 38.14 2.87 16.29
N SER A 59 37.54 3.11 17.46
CA SER A 59 37.60 2.19 18.60
C SER A 59 36.82 0.88 18.36
N PRO A 60 37.05 -0.19 19.15
CA PRO A 60 36.20 -1.39 19.13
C PRO A 60 34.70 -1.07 19.35
N ALA A 61 34.38 -0.10 20.20
CA ALA A 61 33.00 0.37 20.41
C ALA A 61 32.43 1.05 19.14
N GLY A 62 33.25 1.84 18.44
CA GLY A 62 32.86 2.46 17.17
C GLY A 62 32.58 1.43 16.06
N ARG A 63 33.38 0.35 16.00
CA ARG A 63 33.12 -0.78 15.10
C ARG A 63 31.81 -1.49 15.45
N ALA A 64 31.59 -1.81 16.72
CA ALA A 64 30.35 -2.45 17.18
C ALA A 64 29.11 -1.61 16.86
N TYR A 65 29.19 -0.29 17.06
CA TYR A 65 28.15 0.66 16.69
C TYR A 65 27.80 0.60 15.20
N ARG A 66 28.80 0.68 14.31
CA ARG A 66 28.57 0.61 12.85
C ARG A 66 28.00 -0.74 12.41
N THR A 67 28.41 -1.85 13.04
CA THR A 67 27.82 -3.17 12.79
C THR A 67 26.33 -3.18 13.17
N ALA A 68 25.98 -2.67 14.35
CA ALA A 68 24.58 -2.59 14.78
C ALA A 68 23.74 -1.69 13.85
N LEU A 69 24.29 -0.54 13.46
CA LEU A 69 23.65 0.37 12.50
C LEU A 69 23.43 -0.31 11.13
N SER A 70 24.41 -1.07 10.65
CA SER A 70 24.33 -1.81 9.39
C SER A 70 23.21 -2.86 9.43
N PHE A 71 23.04 -3.55 10.56
CA PHE A 71 21.95 -4.51 10.77
C PHE A 71 20.59 -3.82 10.75
N GLN A 72 20.45 -2.68 11.44
CA GLN A 72 19.22 -1.88 11.44
C GLN A 72 18.89 -1.38 10.03
N ALA A 73 19.88 -0.86 9.30
CA ALA A 73 19.71 -0.41 7.92
C ALA A 73 19.30 -1.56 6.99
N ALA A 74 19.87 -2.75 7.16
CA ALA A 74 19.46 -3.93 6.38
C ALA A 74 18.00 -4.34 6.66
N SER A 75 17.59 -4.35 7.93
CA SER A 75 16.21 -4.63 8.34
C SER A 75 15.23 -3.62 7.73
N LEU A 76 15.53 -2.32 7.83
CA LEU A 76 14.70 -1.26 7.25
C LEU A 76 14.57 -1.36 5.73
N ARG A 77 15.66 -1.64 5.01
CA ARG A 77 15.61 -1.87 3.56
C ARG A 77 14.72 -3.07 3.21
N SER A 78 14.81 -4.15 3.97
CA SER A 78 13.95 -5.32 3.78
C SER A 78 12.47 -4.97 4.00
N SER A 79 12.15 -4.22 5.06
CA SER A 79 10.77 -3.76 5.32
C SER A 79 10.26 -2.84 4.22
N ARG A 80 11.09 -1.91 3.74
CA ARG A 80 10.77 -0.98 2.65
C ARG A 80 10.42 -1.74 1.36
N ASN A 81 11.21 -2.73 0.99
CA ASN A 81 10.93 -3.57 -0.18
C ASN A 81 9.60 -4.33 -0.03
N ALA A 82 9.35 -4.92 1.14
CA ALA A 82 8.09 -5.61 1.41
C ALA A 82 6.86 -4.68 1.32
N LEU A 83 6.97 -3.43 1.78
CA LEU A 83 5.91 -2.43 1.66
C LEU A 83 5.63 -2.08 0.19
N GLN A 84 6.67 -1.93 -0.63
CA GLN A 84 6.51 -1.63 -2.05
C GLN A 84 5.87 -2.79 -2.82
N ASP A 85 6.30 -4.01 -2.53
CA ASP A 85 5.70 -5.22 -3.11
C ASP A 85 4.21 -5.33 -2.72
N ALA A 86 3.90 -5.10 -1.45
CA ALA A 86 2.52 -5.08 -0.96
C ALA A 86 1.68 -4.01 -1.67
N ALA A 87 2.18 -2.78 -1.80
CA ALA A 87 1.49 -1.72 -2.52
C ALA A 87 1.22 -2.09 -4.00
N ALA A 88 2.19 -2.69 -4.67
CA ALA A 88 2.05 -3.12 -6.06
C ALA A 88 0.99 -4.23 -6.22
N VAL A 89 0.94 -5.19 -5.29
CA VAL A 89 -0.08 -6.25 -5.27
C VAL A 89 -1.46 -5.68 -5.00
N VAL A 90 -1.60 -4.79 -4.02
CA VAL A 90 -2.86 -4.14 -3.65
C VAL A 90 -3.41 -3.29 -4.81
N LEU A 91 -2.57 -2.51 -5.48
CA LEU A 91 -2.97 -1.73 -6.67
C LEU A 91 -3.43 -2.62 -7.82
N ARG A 92 -2.72 -3.72 -8.06
CA ARG A 92 -3.12 -4.70 -9.07
C ARG A 92 -4.48 -5.30 -8.73
N HIS A 93 -4.70 -5.67 -7.48
CA HIS A 93 -5.99 -6.19 -7.02
C HIS A 93 -7.13 -5.18 -7.20
N ALA A 94 -6.94 -3.91 -6.81
CA ALA A 94 -7.93 -2.86 -7.02
C ALA A 94 -8.36 -2.73 -8.48
N ARG A 95 -7.40 -2.75 -9.41
CA ARG A 95 -7.66 -2.72 -10.86
C ARG A 95 -8.45 -3.94 -11.33
N HIS A 96 -8.11 -5.14 -10.85
CA HIS A 96 -8.86 -6.35 -11.21
C HIS A 96 -10.30 -6.34 -10.68
N VAL A 97 -10.56 -5.80 -9.49
CA VAL A 97 -11.92 -5.72 -8.93
C VAL A 97 -12.82 -4.83 -9.80
N VAL A 98 -12.32 -3.69 -10.30
CA VAL A 98 -13.07 -2.81 -11.21
C VAL A 98 -13.32 -3.46 -12.58
N LEU A 99 -12.33 -4.20 -13.11
CA LEU A 99 -12.48 -4.88 -14.40
C LEU A 99 -13.47 -6.05 -14.34
N SER A 100 -13.53 -6.76 -13.21
CA SER A 100 -14.46 -7.88 -13.01
C SER A 100 -15.91 -7.43 -12.84
N SER A 101 -16.17 -6.24 -12.30
CA SER A 101 -17.53 -5.70 -12.17
C SER A 101 -18.11 -5.15 -13.48
N GLY A 102 -17.25 -4.84 -14.46
CA GLY A 102 -17.65 -4.37 -15.79
C GLY A 102 -17.91 -5.47 -16.82
N ARG A 103 -17.81 -6.75 -16.45
CA ARG A 103 -18.07 -7.88 -17.34
C ARG A 103 -19.52 -8.36 -17.15
N PRO A 104 -20.48 -7.92 -17.99
CA PRO A 104 -21.80 -8.53 -17.98
C PRO A 104 -21.62 -10.02 -18.31
N GLY A 105 -22.09 -10.88 -17.41
CA GLY A 105 -22.25 -12.30 -17.69
C GLY A 105 -23.16 -12.46 -18.91
N TYR A 106 -22.81 -13.43 -19.76
CA TYR A 106 -23.55 -13.88 -20.94
C TYR A 106 -25.05 -14.07 -20.66
#